data_AF-A0A4U5P8L3-F1
#
_entry.id   AF-A0A4U5P8L3-F1
#
_cell.length_a   1.000
_cell.length_b   1.000
_cell.length_c   1.000
_cell.angle_alpha   90.00
_cell.angle_beta   90.00
_cell.angle_gamma   90.00
#
_symmetry.space_group_name_H-M   'P 1'
#
loop_
_entity.id
_entity.type
_entity.pdbx_description
1 polymer ?
#
loop_
_entity_poly.entity_id
_entity_poly.type
_entity_poly.pdbx_seq_one_letter_code
_entity_poly.pdbx_strand_id
1 'polypeptide(L)'
;MAGTILDKQRSKFNEDEAKNLLEWIQLLTNESYSCDGDSYNFKEVLADGQVLCKLLNAMKDGTVKKIMKPISNFNCLENINQFCAGARKLGVKDEETFQSVDLFEGRDLFSVCVTLKSLARKAEKEFNISPPKQIERSKV
;
A
#
# COMPACT_ATOMS: atom_id res chain seq x y z
N MET A 1 11.16 1.23 -23.14
CA MET A 1 11.67 0.01 -22.49
C MET A 1 11.09 -0.16 -21.07
N ALA A 2 9.78 0.06 -20.86
CA ALA A 2 9.15 -0.07 -19.52
C ALA A 2 8.71 -1.51 -19.18
N GLY A 3 8.43 -2.33 -20.19
CA GLY A 3 7.95 -3.72 -20.01
C GLY A 3 8.87 -4.58 -19.15
N THR A 4 10.17 -4.65 -19.49
CA THR A 4 11.14 -5.52 -18.80
C THR A 4 11.35 -5.26 -17.31
N ILE A 5 10.94 -4.09 -16.81
CA ILE A 5 11.06 -3.75 -15.38
C ILE A 5 9.85 -4.30 -14.62
N LEU A 6 8.64 -4.09 -15.15
CA LEU A 6 7.39 -4.60 -14.58
C LEU A 6 7.40 -6.13 -14.49
N ASP A 7 7.86 -6.81 -15.55
CA ASP A 7 7.98 -8.28 -15.56
C ASP A 7 8.89 -8.79 -14.44
N LYS A 8 10.04 -8.12 -14.22
CA LYS A 8 10.98 -8.46 -13.14
C LYS A 8 10.42 -8.16 -11.75
N GLN A 9 9.63 -7.11 -11.60
CA GLN A 9 9.03 -6.74 -10.33
C GLN A 9 7.90 -7.68 -9.94
N ARG A 10 7.11 -8.16 -10.91
CA ARG A 10 6.08 -9.16 -10.68
C ARG A 10 6.65 -10.44 -10.07
N SER A 11 7.81 -10.90 -10.53
CA SER A 11 8.51 -12.06 -9.95
C SER A 11 9.05 -11.83 -8.53
N LYS A 12 9.09 -10.58 -8.05
CA LYS A 12 9.51 -10.23 -6.69
C LYS A 12 8.32 -10.05 -5.73
N PHE A 13 7.10 -10.03 -6.24
CA PHE A 13 5.92 -9.99 -5.40
C PHE A 13 5.85 -11.28 -4.57
N ASN A 14 5.77 -11.14 -3.26
CA ASN A 14 5.71 -12.24 -2.33
C ASN A 14 4.37 -12.18 -1.59
N GLU A 15 3.59 -13.24 -1.72
CA GLU A 15 2.24 -13.33 -1.18
C GLU A 15 2.23 -13.28 0.36
N ASP A 16 3.24 -13.87 1.00
CA ASP A 16 3.33 -13.83 2.46
C ASP A 16 3.62 -12.39 2.94
N GLU A 17 4.45 -11.63 2.22
CA GLU A 17 4.69 -10.21 2.53
C GLU A 17 3.42 -9.39 2.33
N ALA A 18 2.67 -9.65 1.26
CA ALA A 18 1.40 -9.00 0.97
C ALA A 18 0.37 -9.26 2.08
N LYS A 19 0.24 -10.51 2.53
CA LYS A 19 -0.62 -10.90 3.65
C LYS A 19 -0.28 -10.15 4.93
N ASN A 20 1.00 -10.14 5.33
CA ASN A 20 1.44 -9.44 6.53
C ASN A 20 1.15 -7.92 6.45
N LEU A 21 1.28 -7.33 5.27
CA LEU A 21 0.90 -5.93 5.03
C LEU A 21 -0.61 -5.72 5.16
N LEU A 22 -1.43 -6.61 4.59
CA LEU A 22 -2.89 -6.51 4.71
C LEU A 22 -3.37 -6.62 6.15
N GLU A 23 -2.85 -7.58 6.92
CA GLU A 23 -3.15 -7.73 8.35
C GLU A 23 -2.77 -6.47 9.13
N TRP A 24 -1.60 -5.91 8.85
CA TRP A 24 -1.14 -4.68 9.50
C TRP A 24 -2.02 -3.48 9.18
N ILE A 25 -2.39 -3.30 7.92
CA ILE A 25 -3.31 -2.24 7.51
C ILE A 25 -4.67 -2.44 8.19
N GLN A 26 -5.14 -3.68 8.32
CA GLN A 26 -6.43 -4.00 8.93
C GLN A 26 -6.44 -3.64 10.41
N LEU A 27 -5.34 -3.91 11.11
CA LEU A 27 -5.17 -3.53 12.51
C LEU A 27 -5.19 -2.01 12.70
N LEU A 28 -4.68 -1.23 11.73
CA LEU A 28 -4.63 0.24 11.82
C LEU A 28 -5.92 0.91 11.36
N THR A 29 -6.54 0.43 10.28
CA THR A 29 -7.78 0.99 9.73
C THR A 29 -9.02 0.45 10.43
N ASN A 30 -8.87 -0.63 11.20
CA ASN A 30 -9.94 -1.37 11.87
C ASN A 30 -11.04 -1.84 10.90
N GLU A 31 -10.66 -2.16 9.65
CA GLU A 31 -11.57 -2.65 8.61
C GLU A 31 -11.54 -4.17 8.49
N SER A 32 -12.67 -4.77 8.09
CA SER A 32 -12.78 -6.20 7.87
C SER A 32 -12.70 -6.50 6.38
N TYR A 33 -11.54 -6.97 5.92
CA TYR A 33 -11.32 -7.46 4.55
C TYR A 33 -10.50 -8.75 4.58
N SER A 34 -10.37 -9.37 3.41
CA SER A 34 -9.57 -10.59 3.24
C SER A 34 -8.08 -10.26 3.31
N CYS A 35 -7.38 -10.86 4.26
CA CYS A 35 -5.93 -10.74 4.41
C CYS A 35 -5.18 -11.82 3.62
N ASP A 36 -5.80 -12.35 2.57
CA ASP A 36 -5.16 -13.33 1.70
C ASP A 36 -4.00 -12.68 0.93
N GLY A 37 -2.86 -13.38 0.88
CA GLY A 37 -1.63 -12.88 0.27
C GLY A 37 -1.66 -12.87 -1.26
N ASP A 38 -2.69 -13.49 -1.85
CA ASP A 38 -2.84 -13.61 -3.29
C ASP A 38 -2.84 -12.23 -3.98
N SER A 39 -2.16 -12.15 -5.12
CA SER A 39 -2.00 -10.90 -5.89
C SER A 39 -3.34 -10.27 -6.29
N TYR A 40 -4.34 -11.09 -6.63
CA TYR A 40 -5.67 -10.63 -7.00
C TYR A 40 -6.39 -10.06 -5.79
N ASN A 41 -6.37 -10.78 -4.66
CA ASN A 41 -6.97 -10.30 -3.41
C ASN A 41 -6.32 -8.99 -2.92
N PHE A 42 -4.98 -8.95 -2.90
CA PHE A 42 -4.22 -7.76 -2.51
C PHE A 42 -4.57 -6.54 -3.36
N LYS A 43 -4.71 -6.74 -4.67
CA LYS A 43 -5.18 -5.70 -5.58
C LYS A 43 -6.60 -5.28 -5.24
N GLU A 44 -7.55 -6.21 -5.15
CA GLU A 44 -8.97 -5.87 -4.92
C GLU A 44 -9.19 -5.08 -3.63
N VAL A 45 -8.52 -5.46 -2.54
CA VAL A 45 -8.64 -4.79 -1.24
C VAL A 45 -8.11 -3.35 -1.27
N LEU A 46 -7.11 -3.07 -2.11
CA LEU A 46 -6.43 -1.78 -2.15
C LEU A 46 -6.83 -0.92 -3.37
N ALA A 47 -7.46 -1.50 -4.39
CA ALA A 47 -7.75 -0.86 -5.67
C ALA A 47 -8.74 0.31 -5.59
N ASP A 48 -9.62 0.33 -4.58
CA ASP A 48 -10.54 1.46 -4.34
C ASP A 48 -9.84 2.65 -3.65
N GLY A 49 -8.64 2.42 -3.10
CA GLY A 49 -7.79 3.41 -2.46
C GLY A 49 -8.33 3.97 -1.13
N GLN A 50 -9.53 3.60 -0.68
CA GLN A 50 -10.07 4.12 0.58
C GLN A 50 -9.32 3.56 1.78
N VAL A 51 -9.05 2.25 1.77
CA VAL A 51 -8.27 1.57 2.81
C VAL A 51 -6.90 2.24 2.96
N LEU A 52 -6.23 2.52 1.85
CA LEU A 52 -4.95 3.23 1.81
C LEU A 52 -5.04 4.64 2.41
N CYS A 53 -6.08 5.40 2.04
CA CYS A 53 -6.29 6.73 2.60
C CYS A 53 -6.56 6.71 4.11
N LYS A 54 -7.36 5.74 4.58
CA LYS A 54 -7.62 5.54 6.01
C LYS A 54 -6.36 5.16 6.77
N LEU A 55 -5.50 4.33 6.19
CA LEU A 55 -4.21 3.96 6.78
C LEU A 55 -3.36 5.20 7.09
N LEU A 56 -3.28 6.14 6.15
CA LEU A 56 -2.55 7.39 6.39
C LEU A 56 -3.18 8.24 7.48
N ASN A 57 -4.51 8.33 7.50
CA ASN A 57 -5.22 9.07 8.55
C ASN A 57 -5.07 8.40 9.93
N ALA A 58 -4.98 7.07 9.99
CA ALA A 58 -4.71 6.33 11.22
C ALA A 58 -3.30 6.62 11.77
N MET A 59 -2.31 6.83 10.88
CA MET A 59 -0.96 7.24 11.29
C MET A 59 -0.88 8.70 11.69
N LYS A 60 -1.43 9.56 10.84
CA LYS A 60 -1.42 11.01 11.02
C LYS A 60 -2.77 11.57 10.59
N ASP A 61 -3.55 11.94 11.59
CA ASP A 61 -4.87 12.50 11.38
C ASP A 61 -4.80 13.74 10.46
N GLY A 62 -5.74 13.82 9.52
CA GLY A 62 -5.82 14.91 8.54
C GLY A 62 -4.85 14.83 7.35
N THR A 63 -4.11 13.72 7.17
CA THR A 63 -3.23 13.53 5.99
C THR A 63 -4.04 13.51 4.69
N VAL A 64 -5.13 12.74 4.68
CA VAL A 64 -6.11 12.67 3.59
C VAL A 64 -7.41 13.31 4.07
N LYS A 65 -7.67 14.54 3.61
CA LYS A 65 -8.82 15.33 4.06
C LYS A 65 -10.16 14.78 3.58
N LYS A 66 -10.21 14.22 2.38
CA LYS A 66 -11.46 13.77 1.77
C LYS A 66 -11.25 12.53 0.92
N ILE A 67 -11.63 11.39 1.48
CA ILE A 67 -11.66 10.11 0.79
C ILE A 67 -12.89 10.10 -0.14
N MET A 68 -12.66 9.90 -1.43
CA MET A 68 -13.72 9.76 -2.42
C MET A 68 -14.39 8.40 -2.30
N LYS A 69 -15.71 8.34 -2.50
CA LYS A 69 -16.40 7.06 -2.62
C LYS A 69 -16.07 6.44 -3.98
N PRO A 70 -15.78 5.13 -4.07
CA PRO A 70 -15.37 4.44 -5.30
C PRO A 70 -16.57 4.18 -6.22
N ILE A 71 -17.26 5.25 -6.62
CA ILE A 71 -18.41 5.23 -7.55
C ILE A 71 -17.93 5.17 -9.00
N SER A 72 -16.71 5.63 -9.26
CA SER A 72 -16.12 5.69 -10.61
C SER A 72 -14.63 5.43 -10.53
N ASN A 73 -14.05 4.91 -11.60
CA ASN A 73 -12.61 4.63 -11.70
C ASN A 73 -11.76 5.87 -11.37
N PHE A 74 -12.22 7.06 -11.76
CA PHE A 74 -11.57 8.32 -11.42
C PHE A 74 -11.47 8.55 -9.90
N ASN A 75 -12.53 8.23 -9.14
CA ASN A 75 -12.51 8.38 -7.69
C ASN A 75 -11.54 7.40 -7.02
N CYS A 76 -11.47 6.17 -7.51
CA CYS A 76 -10.50 5.18 -7.02
C CYS A 76 -9.07 5.65 -7.28
N LEU A 77 -8.77 6.08 -8.51
CA LEU A 77 -7.45 6.62 -8.88
C LEU A 77 -7.09 7.86 -8.03
N GLU A 78 -8.05 8.74 -7.79
CA GLU A 78 -7.85 9.93 -6.97
C GLU A 78 -7.55 9.59 -5.52
N ASN A 79 -8.24 8.60 -4.93
CA ASN A 79 -7.90 8.11 -3.60
C ASN A 79 -6.46 7.59 -3.53
N ILE A 80 -6.06 6.78 -4.51
CA ILE A 80 -4.70 6.25 -4.56
C ILE A 80 -3.66 7.37 -4.72
N ASN A 81 -3.95 8.38 -5.56
CA ASN A 81 -3.08 9.55 -5.71
C ASN A 81 -2.96 10.35 -4.40
N GLN A 82 -4.06 10.55 -3.68
CA GLN A 82 -4.05 11.17 -2.36
C GLN A 82 -3.20 10.36 -1.37
N PHE A 83 -3.27 9.03 -1.43
CA PHE A 83 -2.38 8.17 -0.66
C PHE A 83 -0.91 8.40 -1.00
N CYS A 84 -0.52 8.32 -2.27
CA CYS A 84 0.89 8.52 -2.67
C CYS A 84 1.40 9.92 -2.30
N ALA A 85 0.55 10.95 -2.39
CA ALA A 85 0.89 12.30 -1.93
C ALA A 85 1.07 12.38 -0.40
N GLY A 86 0.21 11.70 0.36
CA GLY A 86 0.32 11.63 1.82
C GLY A 86 1.55 10.85 2.29
N ALA A 87 1.84 9.70 1.68
CA ALA A 87 3.03 8.92 1.96
C ALA A 87 4.33 9.73 1.75
N ARG A 88 4.40 10.54 0.68
CA ARG A 88 5.52 11.46 0.44
C ARG A 88 5.66 12.52 1.53
N LYS A 89 4.55 13.06 2.03
CA LYS A 89 4.55 14.02 3.15
C LYS A 89 5.02 13.39 4.47
N LEU A 90 4.81 12.09 4.64
CA LEU A 90 5.33 11.31 5.77
C LEU A 90 6.80 10.88 5.55
N GLY A 91 7.43 11.33 4.47
CA GLY A 91 8.85 11.12 4.20
C GLY A 91 9.19 9.80 3.50
N VAL A 92 8.23 9.14 2.87
CA VAL A 92 8.49 8.07 1.89
C VAL A 92 9.10 8.70 0.64
N LYS A 93 10.18 8.11 0.10
CA LYS A 93 10.86 8.62 -1.09
C LYS A 93 10.02 8.39 -2.33
N ASP A 94 10.11 9.31 -3.30
CA ASP A 94 9.40 9.20 -4.58
C ASP A 94 9.76 7.90 -5.34
N GLU A 95 11.04 7.50 -5.28
CA GLU A 95 11.56 6.24 -5.85
C GLU A 95 10.94 4.98 -5.24
N GLU A 96 10.41 5.09 -4.01
CA GLU A 96 9.74 4.00 -3.30
C GLU A 96 8.22 4.14 -3.35
N THR A 97 7.67 5.12 -4.09
CA THR A 97 6.23 5.28 -4.33
C THR A 97 5.80 4.64 -5.65
N PHE A 98 4.52 4.31 -5.76
CA PHE A 98 3.90 3.78 -6.98
C PHE A 98 2.94 4.80 -7.61
N GLN A 99 2.55 4.57 -8.86
CA GLN A 99 1.53 5.37 -9.54
C GLN A 99 0.14 4.74 -9.36
N SER A 100 -0.90 5.58 -9.32
CA SER A 100 -2.27 5.10 -9.10
C SER A 100 -2.72 4.02 -10.10
N VAL A 101 -2.28 4.09 -11.35
CA VAL A 101 -2.54 3.09 -12.39
C VAL A 101 -1.89 1.74 -12.10
N ASP A 102 -0.75 1.71 -11.41
CA ASP A 102 0.00 0.48 -11.13
C ASP A 102 -0.79 -0.44 -10.20
N LEU A 103 -1.44 0.14 -9.19
CA LEU A 103 -2.32 -0.58 -8.29
C LEU A 103 -3.69 -0.82 -8.92
N PHE A 104 -4.30 0.22 -9.50
CA PHE A 104 -5.65 0.14 -10.04
C PHE A 104 -5.78 -0.93 -11.14
N GLU A 105 -4.81 -1.00 -12.05
CA GLU A 105 -4.78 -2.04 -13.09
C GLU A 105 -4.06 -3.31 -12.61
N GLY A 106 -3.27 -3.24 -11.53
CA GLY A 106 -2.49 -4.36 -11.02
C GLY A 106 -1.24 -4.64 -11.86
N ARG A 107 -0.65 -3.60 -12.45
CA ARG A 107 0.56 -3.67 -13.28
C ARG A 107 1.82 -3.89 -12.43
N ASP A 108 1.89 -3.30 -11.24
CA ASP A 108 3.06 -3.36 -10.38
C ASP A 108 2.73 -3.41 -8.88
N LEU A 109 2.18 -4.55 -8.45
CA LEU A 109 1.83 -4.76 -7.04
C LEU A 109 3.07 -4.82 -6.13
N PHE A 110 4.24 -5.15 -6.68
CA PHE A 110 5.49 -5.18 -5.92
C PHE A 110 5.87 -3.78 -5.43
N SER A 111 5.79 -2.76 -6.29
CA SER A 111 6.04 -1.37 -5.86
C SER A 111 5.07 -0.92 -4.79
N VAL A 112 3.80 -1.34 -4.86
CA VAL A 112 2.81 -1.09 -3.80
C VAL A 112 3.27 -1.67 -2.46
N CYS A 113 3.72 -2.92 -2.45
CA CYS A 113 4.29 -3.54 -1.25
C CYS A 113 5.51 -2.79 -0.73
N VAL A 114 6.42 -2.35 -1.61
CA VAL A 114 7.60 -1.56 -1.23
C VAL A 114 7.19 -0.24 -0.57
N THR A 115 6.24 0.49 -1.16
CA THR A 115 5.73 1.75 -0.60
C THR A 115 5.13 1.54 0.78
N LEU A 116 4.31 0.50 0.95
CA LEU A 116 3.68 0.19 2.24
C LEU A 116 4.73 -0.19 3.30
N LYS A 117 5.76 -0.95 2.94
CA LYS A 117 6.87 -1.28 3.85
C LYS A 117 7.68 -0.05 4.24
N SER A 118 7.98 0.83 3.29
CA SER A 118 8.70 2.07 3.56
C SER A 118 7.85 3.03 4.39
N LEU A 119 6.54 3.07 4.17
CA LEU A 119 5.59 3.78 5.02
C LEU A 119 5.55 3.20 6.43
N ALA A 120 5.50 1.88 6.60
CA ALA A 120 5.48 1.23 7.91
C ALA A 120 6.73 1.55 8.74
N ARG A 121 7.92 1.54 8.11
CA ARG A 121 9.17 1.94 8.76
C ARG A 121 9.15 3.40 9.21
N LYS A 122 8.54 4.29 8.40
CA LYS A 122 8.33 5.69 8.77
C LYS A 122 7.34 5.81 9.90
N ALA A 123 6.27 5.01 9.86
CA ALA A 123 5.24 5.00 10.88
C ALA A 123 5.76 4.55 12.24
N GLU A 124 6.60 3.52 12.27
CA GLU A 124 7.30 3.08 13.48
C GLU A 124 8.21 4.17 14.02
N LYS A 125 9.02 4.80 13.16
CA LYS A 125 10.00 5.81 13.60
C LYS A 125 9.37 7.13 14.05
N GLU A 126 8.30 7.57 13.39
CA GLU A 126 7.70 8.90 13.60
C GLU A 126 6.48 8.85 14.55
N PHE A 127 5.70 7.75 14.52
CA PHE A 127 4.46 7.60 15.28
C PHE A 127 4.48 6.43 16.27
N ASN A 128 5.61 5.71 16.41
CA ASN A 128 5.76 4.55 17.30
C ASN A 128 4.70 3.45 17.04
N ILE A 129 4.28 3.31 15.78
CA ILE A 129 3.31 2.30 15.33
C ILE A 129 4.03 0.98 15.07
N SER A 130 3.52 -0.12 15.63
CA SER A 130 4.10 -1.45 15.42
C SER A 130 4.18 -1.80 13.92
N PRO A 131 5.35 -2.23 13.40
CA PRO A 131 5.48 -2.59 12.00
C PRO A 131 4.68 -3.87 11.66
N PRO A 132 4.36 -4.11 10.38
CA PRO A 132 3.81 -5.39 9.94
C PRO A 132 4.74 -6.52 10.37
N LYS A 133 4.17 -7.68 10.74
CA LYS A 133 4.94 -8.89 11.05
C LYS A 133 5.95 -9.12 9.92
N GLN A 134 7.22 -8.84 10.18
CA GLN A 134 8.26 -9.10 9.20
C GLN A 134 8.45 -10.61 9.17
N ILE A 135 8.28 -11.22 7.99
CA ILE A 135 8.86 -12.53 7.74
C ILE A 135 10.35 -12.37 8.03
N GLU A 136 10.83 -12.99 9.11
CA GLU A 136 12.25 -13.16 9.31
C GLU A 136 12.77 -13.79 8.02
N ARG A 137 13.58 -13.05 7.27
CA ARG A 137 14.37 -13.67 6.21
C ARG A 137 15.24 -14.71 6.90
N SER A 138 14.78 -15.95 6.94
CA SER A 138 15.65 -17.09 7.21
C SER A 138 16.79 -16.96 6.21
N LYS A 139 17.95 -16.57 6.72
CA LYS A 139 19.21 -16.61 6.00
C LYS A 139 19.34 -18.04 5.45
N VAL A 140 19.24 -18.17 4.13
CA VAL A 140 19.87 -19.27 3.41
C VAL A 140 21.25 -18.77 2.97
#